data_AF-M0MZI9-F1
#
_entry.id   AF-M0MZI9-F1
#
_cell.length_a   1.000
_cell.length_b   1.000
_cell.length_c   1.000
_cell.angle_alpha   90.00
_cell.angle_beta   90.00
_cell.angle_gamma   90.00
#
_symmetry.space_group_name_H-M   'P 1'
#
loop_
_entity.id
_entity.type
_entity.pdbx_description
1 polymer ?
#
loop_
_entity_poly.entity_id
_entity_poly.type
_entity_poly.pdbx_seq_one_letter_code
_entity_poly.pdbx_strand_id
1 'polypeptide(L)'
;MAAQAYRIVSSEDSTIHDEPHIEGRRITVQFVHERVEGRGLSPQTVADRHDLALGDVYRALAYYHDNPDEMRRVERRRQRAAADNAHLTTDPENVRD
;
A
#
# COMPACT_ATOMS: atom_id res chain seq x y z
N MET A 1 4.66 1.50 27.09
CA MET A 1 3.93 0.89 25.97
C MET A 1 2.88 1.89 25.50
N ALA A 2 3.18 2.72 24.50
CA ALA A 2 2.23 3.70 23.99
C ALA A 2 1.24 3.01 23.06
N ALA A 3 -0.06 3.24 23.29
CA ALA A 3 -1.16 2.61 22.58
C ALA A 3 -1.06 2.89 21.07
N GLN A 4 -0.64 1.91 20.29
CA GLN A 4 -0.62 1.99 18.84
C GLN A 4 -2.04 1.75 18.30
N ALA A 5 -2.93 2.74 18.44
CA ALA A 5 -4.22 2.76 17.74
C ALA A 5 -4.01 3.24 16.30
N TYR A 6 -3.33 2.43 15.50
CA TYR A 6 -3.24 2.68 14.07
C TYR A 6 -4.56 2.17 13.50
N ARG A 7 -5.30 3.04 12.79
CA ARG A 7 -6.42 2.65 11.91
C ARG A 7 -5.91 1.86 10.69
N ILE A 8 -4.88 1.04 10.90
CA ILE A 8 -4.28 0.17 9.91
C ILE A 8 -4.59 -1.24 10.40
N VAL A 9 -5.33 -1.98 9.59
CA VAL A 9 -5.56 -3.40 9.80
C VAL A 9 -4.38 -4.12 9.19
N SER A 10 -3.67 -4.91 10.01
CA SER A 10 -2.52 -5.71 9.56
C SER A 10 -2.96 -6.73 8.50
N SER A 11 -2.01 -7.29 7.77
CA SER A 11 -2.35 -8.37 6.84
C SER A 11 -2.93 -9.61 7.53
N GLU A 12 -2.52 -9.87 8.77
CA GLU A 12 -2.93 -11.05 9.56
C GLU A 12 -4.35 -10.90 10.14
N ASP A 13 -4.75 -9.68 10.47
CA ASP A 13 -6.06 -9.35 11.05
C ASP A 13 -7.13 -9.01 9.99
N SER A 14 -6.73 -8.98 8.72
CA SER A 14 -7.56 -8.53 7.61
C SER A 14 -8.48 -9.62 7.06
N THR A 15 -9.74 -9.27 6.83
CA THR A 15 -10.70 -10.13 6.11
C THR A 15 -10.91 -9.72 4.65
N ILE A 16 -10.32 -8.59 4.21
CA ILE A 16 -10.62 -7.97 2.92
C ILE A 16 -9.41 -7.79 2.00
N HIS A 17 -8.19 -7.89 2.54
CA HIS A 17 -6.96 -7.66 1.80
C HIS A 17 -5.78 -8.38 2.44
N ASP A 18 -4.91 -8.98 1.64
CA ASP A 18 -3.75 -9.71 2.15
C ASP A 18 -2.52 -8.81 2.42
N GLU A 19 -2.75 -7.51 2.56
CA GLU A 19 -1.72 -6.49 2.83
C GLU A 19 -2.26 -5.54 3.91
N PRO A 20 -1.38 -4.92 4.72
CA PRO A 20 -1.79 -3.87 5.65
C PRO A 20 -2.53 -2.75 4.93
N HIS A 21 -3.66 -2.33 5.48
CA HIS A 21 -4.53 -1.35 4.83
C HIS A 21 -5.23 -0.45 5.83
N ILE A 22 -5.68 0.71 5.37
CA ILE A 22 -6.46 1.64 6.19
C ILE A 22 -7.80 1.00 6.51
N GLU A 23 -8.16 0.94 7.80
CA GLU A 23 -9.40 0.36 8.30
C GLU A 23 -10.62 0.91 7.54
N GLY A 24 -11.50 0.01 7.10
CA GLY A 24 -12.69 0.35 6.32
C GLY A 24 -12.43 0.78 4.88
N ARG A 25 -11.17 0.74 4.39
CA ARG A 25 -10.78 1.11 3.03
C ARG A 25 -9.89 0.03 2.40
N ARG A 26 -10.03 -0.23 1.10
CA ARG A 26 -9.11 -1.12 0.36
C ARG A 26 -7.83 -0.40 -0.11
N ILE A 27 -7.32 0.52 0.70
CA ILE A 27 -6.14 1.32 0.38
C ILE A 27 -4.99 0.82 1.25
N THR A 28 -4.01 0.19 0.61
CA THR A 28 -2.91 -0.47 1.31
C THR A 28 -1.85 0.54 1.77
N VAL A 29 -1.11 0.17 2.81
CA VAL A 29 0.04 0.94 3.29
C VAL A 29 1.09 1.09 2.18
N GLN A 30 1.37 0.01 1.45
CA GLN A 30 2.28 0.04 0.29
C GLN A 30 1.83 1.05 -0.78
N PHE A 31 0.53 1.11 -1.07
CA PHE A 31 -0.01 2.09 -2.02
C PHE A 31 0.26 3.52 -1.57
N VAL A 32 0.02 3.84 -0.30
CA VAL A 32 0.26 5.20 0.23
C VAL A 32 1.75 5.55 0.13
N HIS A 33 2.64 4.65 0.56
CA HIS A 33 4.09 4.84 0.45
C HIS A 33 4.54 5.07 -1.00
N GLU A 34 4.12 4.21 -1.94
CA GLU A 34 4.47 4.37 -3.36
C GLU A 34 4.00 5.70 -3.96
N ARG A 35 2.83 6.20 -3.52
CA ARG A 35 2.31 7.49 -4.00
C ARG A 35 3.09 8.66 -3.44
N VAL A 36 3.36 8.67 -2.13
CA VAL A 36 4.01 9.79 -1.45
C VAL A 36 5.51 9.79 -1.67
N GLU A 37 6.19 8.73 -1.28
CA GLU A 37 7.66 8.66 -1.31
C GLU A 37 8.18 8.14 -2.66
N GLY A 38 7.48 7.18 -3.26
CA GLY A 38 7.88 6.62 -4.56
C GLY A 38 7.64 7.56 -5.74
N ARG A 39 6.54 8.31 -5.73
CA ARG A 39 6.14 9.23 -6.83
C ARG A 39 6.14 10.70 -6.45
N GLY A 40 6.54 11.05 -5.21
CA GLY A 40 6.65 12.43 -4.76
C GLY A 40 5.33 13.18 -4.62
N LEU A 41 4.18 12.49 -4.52
CA LEU A 41 2.91 13.18 -4.27
C LEU A 41 2.87 13.69 -2.83
N SER A 42 2.31 14.88 -2.62
CA SER A 42 2.10 15.35 -1.24
C SER A 42 1.10 14.44 -0.51
N PRO A 43 1.26 14.22 0.81
CA PRO A 43 0.27 13.50 1.61
C PRO A 43 -1.15 14.06 1.47
N GLN A 44 -1.29 15.39 1.37
CA GLN A 44 -2.58 16.04 1.14
C GLN A 44 -3.18 15.65 -0.21
N THR A 45 -2.38 15.61 -1.28
CA THR A 45 -2.87 15.16 -2.60
C THR A 45 -3.37 13.72 -2.58
N VAL A 46 -2.73 12.83 -1.82
CA VAL A 46 -3.19 11.44 -1.65
C VAL A 46 -4.49 11.42 -0.85
N ALA A 47 -4.58 12.22 0.22
CA ALA A 47 -5.79 12.33 1.04
C ALA A 47 -7.00 12.78 0.20
N ASP A 48 -6.84 13.87 -0.55
CA ASP A 48 -7.92 14.47 -1.35
C ASP A 48 -8.39 13.54 -2.48
N ARG A 49 -7.45 12.84 -3.15
CA ARG A 49 -7.79 11.95 -4.27
C ARG A 49 -8.49 10.66 -3.84
N HIS A 50 -8.32 10.26 -2.59
CA HIS A 50 -8.80 8.97 -2.08
C HIS A 50 -9.81 9.10 -0.94
N ASP A 51 -10.32 10.30 -0.68
CA ASP A 51 -11.26 10.57 0.41
C ASP A 51 -10.76 10.02 1.76
N LEU A 52 -9.49 10.28 2.05
CA LEU A 52 -8.85 9.87 3.30
C LEU A 52 -8.69 11.07 4.22
N ALA A 53 -8.76 10.83 5.53
CA ALA A 53 -8.25 11.81 6.47
C ALA A 53 -6.73 11.92 6.29
N LEU A 54 -6.19 13.15 6.26
CA LEU A 54 -4.75 13.39 6.15
C LEU A 54 -3.94 12.65 7.25
N GLY A 55 -4.51 12.55 8.46
CA GLY A 55 -3.91 11.79 9.55
C GLY A 55 -3.77 10.29 9.25
N ASP A 56 -4.71 9.70 8.49
CA ASP A 56 -4.64 8.28 8.11
C ASP A 56 -3.54 8.04 7.07
N VAL A 57 -3.27 9.00 6.19
CA VAL A 57 -2.12 8.97 5.27
C VAL A 57 -0.80 8.93 6.04
N TYR A 58 -0.62 9.84 7.01
CA TYR A 58 0.60 9.84 7.83
C TYR A 58 0.73 8.60 8.71
N ARG A 59 -0.38 8.06 9.23
CA ARG A 59 -0.35 6.79 9.97
C ARG A 59 0.06 5.62 9.08
N ALA A 60 -0.40 5.57 7.83
CA ALA A 60 0.05 4.55 6.89
C ALA A 60 1.56 4.67 6.62
N LEU A 61 2.09 5.88 6.43
CA LEU A 61 3.54 6.10 6.27
C LEU A 61 4.32 5.69 7.53
N ALA A 62 3.83 6.05 8.73
CA ALA A 62 4.44 5.61 9.98
C ALA A 62 4.45 4.08 10.09
N TYR A 63 3.31 3.43 9.79
CA TYR A 63 3.21 1.97 9.81
C TYR A 63 4.19 1.32 8.83
N TYR A 64 4.36 1.88 7.63
CA TYR A 64 5.32 1.37 6.63
C TYR A 64 6.74 1.29 7.22
N HIS A 65 7.20 2.39 7.82
CA HIS A 65 8.56 2.51 8.34
C HIS A 65 8.76 1.76 9.66
N ASP A 66 7.71 1.64 10.47
CA ASP A 66 7.72 0.88 11.73
C ASP A 66 7.68 -0.65 11.50
N ASN A 67 7.21 -1.13 10.33
CA ASN A 67 7.03 -2.56 10.03
C ASN A 67 7.79 -3.03 8.78
N PRO A 68 9.13 -2.83 8.71
CA PRO A 68 9.89 -3.06 7.47
C PRO A 68 9.93 -4.53 7.04
N ASP A 69 9.84 -5.50 7.97
CA ASP A 69 9.79 -6.92 7.63
C ASP A 69 8.48 -7.31 6.95
N GLU A 70 7.36 -6.80 7.43
CA GLU A 70 6.05 -7.03 6.82
C GLU A 70 6.00 -6.38 5.45
N MET A 71 6.45 -5.13 5.32
CA MET A 71 6.45 -4.43 4.03
C MET A 71 7.36 -5.12 3.00
N ARG A 72 8.51 -5.69 3.43
CA ARG A 72 9.33 -6.54 2.55
C ARG A 72 8.62 -7.82 2.10
N ARG A 73 7.77 -8.42 2.95
CA ARG A 73 6.95 -9.59 2.55
C ARG A 73 5.90 -9.19 1.51
N VAL A 74 5.24 -8.06 1.72
CA VAL A 74 4.27 -7.48 0.77
C VAL A 74 4.91 -7.27 -0.60
N GLU A 75 6.06 -6.60 -0.64
CA GLU A 75 6.79 -6.33 -1.88
C GLU A 75 7.16 -7.62 -2.63
N ARG A 76 7.74 -8.60 -1.93
CA ARG A 76 8.06 -9.91 -2.54
C ARG A 76 6.84 -10.63 -3.08
N ARG A 77 5.70 -10.55 -2.38
CA ARG A 77 4.45 -11.16 -2.82
C ARG A 77 3.94 -10.51 -4.11
N ARG A 78 3.98 -9.18 -4.19
CA ARG A 78 3.60 -8.43 -5.40
C ARG A 78 4.48 -8.81 -6.59
N GLN A 79 5.80 -8.83 -6.40
CA GLN A 79 6.75 -9.22 -7.45
C GLN A 79 6.52 -10.64 -7.96
N ARG A 80 6.28 -11.59 -7.05
CA ARG A 80 5.94 -12.99 -7.41
C ARG A 80 4.63 -13.06 -8.19
N ALA A 81 3.58 -12.41 -7.70
CA ALA A 81 2.29 -12.39 -8.39
C ALA A 81 2.40 -11.78 -9.80
N ALA A 82 3.18 -10.71 -9.96
CA ALA A 82 3.44 -10.11 -11.27
C ALA A 82 4.23 -11.04 -12.20
N ALA A 83 5.27 -11.72 -11.69
CA ALA A 83 6.07 -12.66 -12.47
C ALA A 83 5.26 -13.91 -12.89
N ASP A 84 4.54 -14.52 -11.96
CA ASP A 84 3.75 -15.74 -12.20
C ASP A 84 2.63 -15.48 -13.22
N ASN A 85 2.05 -14.27 -13.21
CA ASN A 85 0.97 -13.87 -14.11
C ASN A 85 1.45 -13.00 -15.28
N ALA A 86 2.75 -12.94 -15.56
CA ALA A 86 3.30 -12.13 -16.66
C ALA A 86 2.68 -12.51 -18.03
N HIS A 87 2.30 -13.77 -18.20
CA HIS A 87 1.62 -14.29 -19.39
C HIS A 87 0.16 -13.83 -19.55
N LEU A 88 -0.46 -13.28 -18.51
CA LEU A 88 -1.84 -12.76 -18.50
C LEU A 88 -1.91 -11.23 -18.68
N THR A 89 -0.76 -10.57 -18.75
CA THR A 89 -0.66 -9.14 -18.98
C THR A 89 0.03 -8.86 -20.30
N THR A 90 -0.29 -7.73 -20.91
CA THR A 90 0.35 -7.28 -22.14
C THR A 90 1.18 -6.05 -21.82
N ASP A 91 2.50 -6.15 -22.02
CA ASP A 91 3.37 -4.99 -21.92
C ASP A 91 2.94 -3.95 -22.97
N PRO A 92 2.74 -2.67 -22.59
CA PRO A 92 2.42 -1.60 -23.53
C PRO A 92 3.35 -1.51 -24.72
N GLU A 93 4.63 -1.89 -24.58
CA GLU A 93 5.57 -1.90 -25.71
C GLU A 93 5.26 -3.02 -26.72
N ASN A 94 4.58 -4.09 -26.30
CA ASN A 94 4.18 -5.20 -27.18
C ASN A 94 2.91 -4.92 -28.01
N VAL A 95 2.23 -3.79 -27.78
CA VAL A 95 1.01 -3.38 -28.53
C VAL A 95 1.21 -2.14 -29.40
N ARG A 96 2.42 -1.58 -29.41
CA ARG A 96 2.80 -0.43 -30.23
C ARG A 96 3.40 -0.89 -31.57
N ASP A 97 2.60 -1.62 -32.36
CA ASP A 97 2.89 -1.93 -33.77
C ASP A 97 1.90 -1.20 -34.69
#